data_AF-A0A150GTK6-F1
#
_entry.id   AF-A0A150GTK6-F1
#
_cell.length_a   1.000
_cell.length_b   1.000
_cell.length_c   1.000
_cell.angle_alpha   90.00
_cell.angle_beta   90.00
_cell.angle_gamma   90.00
#
_symmetry.space_group_name_H-M   'P 1'
#
loop_
_entity.id
_entity.type
_entity.pdbx_description
1 polymer ?
#
loop_
_entity_poly.entity_id
_entity_poly.type
_entity_poly.pdbx_seq_one_letter_code
_entity_poly.pdbx_strand_id
1 'polypeptide(L)'
;MRADLSAAQALRNLVSRWGSSLPDVEFVVETQDTSFQDLSEAGESGAGQPAAGGAWSNPHYRLPVMRHCRADSGLDITVPIFHFYTLAYDELFLQNSSRWAAENPWERRLPKAFAAGTAYHRHQGVPATTRAWDGKHAGEKVENVRLEFSAYTESELRHPGILYSGGHTPIAEWVNYRMVMHMDGISCSSRLPQLLTLGSVVLREVSGYQAFFDKLLQKFVHYVPFWAHRPREVLWAYNWVNSNTEAAQRVAAAGAAFAREYLNRQAVECYWLLLLQQYARLQRFAPGQRKGQPLQLVPIDTWLAQQVRAERPGS
;
A
#
# COMPACT_ATOMS: atom_id res chain seq x y z
N MET A 1 4.60 -11.50 -12.87
CA MET A 1 5.40 -10.37 -13.42
C MET A 1 6.29 -9.87 -12.30
N ARG A 2 7.60 -9.76 -12.52
CA ARG A 2 8.55 -9.31 -11.49
C ARG A 2 8.30 -7.83 -11.16
N ALA A 3 8.49 -7.42 -9.90
CA ALA A 3 8.14 -6.08 -9.43
C ALA A 3 9.00 -4.96 -10.08
N ASP A 4 10.26 -5.27 -10.41
CA ASP A 4 11.17 -4.44 -11.19
C ASP A 4 10.65 -4.15 -12.61
N LEU A 5 10.13 -5.17 -13.31
CA LEU A 5 9.51 -5.00 -14.63
C LEU A 5 8.31 -4.06 -14.56
N SER A 6 7.48 -4.20 -13.52
CA SER A 6 6.30 -3.34 -13.35
C SER A 6 6.67 -1.90 -12.99
N ALA A 7 7.69 -1.70 -12.15
CA ALA A 7 8.24 -0.38 -11.86
C ALA A 7 8.82 0.28 -13.12
N ALA A 8 9.59 -0.47 -13.92
CA ALA A 8 10.12 0.03 -15.18
C ALA A 8 9.01 0.37 -16.20
N GLN A 9 7.96 -0.44 -16.29
CA GLN A 9 6.81 -0.13 -17.15
C GLN A 9 6.06 1.13 -16.69
N ALA A 10 5.93 1.36 -15.38
CA ALA A 10 5.37 2.59 -14.84
C ALA A 10 6.20 3.82 -15.24
N LEU A 11 7.52 3.74 -15.10
CA LEU A 11 8.45 4.81 -15.52
C LEU A 11 8.39 5.06 -17.04
N ARG A 12 8.33 3.99 -17.84
CA ARG A 12 8.16 4.09 -19.30
C ARG A 12 6.88 4.85 -19.66
N ASN A 13 5.77 4.57 -18.97
CA ASN A 13 4.50 5.26 -19.19
C ASN A 13 4.61 6.76 -18.84
N LEU A 14 5.31 7.09 -17.75
CA LEU A 14 5.55 8.49 -17.37
C LEU A 14 6.37 9.22 -18.44
N VAL A 15 7.45 8.63 -18.93
CA VAL A 15 8.30 9.22 -19.98
C VAL A 15 7.50 9.42 -21.27
N SER A 16 6.74 8.40 -21.69
CA SER A 16 5.89 8.48 -22.89
C SER A 16 4.84 9.60 -22.79
N ARG A 17 4.22 9.78 -21.62
CA ARG A 17 3.17 10.78 -21.42
C ARG A 17 3.70 12.19 -21.22
N TRP A 18 4.75 12.35 -20.42
CA TRP A 18 5.19 13.66 -19.94
C TRP A 18 6.42 14.19 -20.68
N GLY A 19 7.19 13.32 -21.34
CA GLY A 19 8.32 13.69 -22.18
C GLY A 19 9.24 14.71 -21.52
N SER A 20 9.44 15.85 -22.20
CA SER A 20 10.29 16.96 -21.75
C SER A 20 9.78 17.70 -20.49
N SER A 21 8.58 17.38 -19.99
CA SER A 21 8.09 17.93 -18.71
C SER A 21 8.70 17.24 -17.50
N LEU A 22 9.33 16.07 -17.69
CA LEU A 22 10.13 15.41 -16.66
C LEU A 22 11.53 16.03 -16.65
N PRO A 23 12.05 16.43 -15.48
CA PRO A 23 13.42 16.92 -15.38
C PRO A 23 14.42 15.77 -15.50
N ASP A 24 15.67 16.10 -15.82
CA ASP A 24 16.78 15.20 -15.54
C ASP A 24 16.84 14.94 -14.03
N VAL A 25 16.80 13.67 -13.62
CA VAL A 25 16.74 13.28 -12.21
C VAL A 25 17.30 11.87 -12.00
N GLU A 26 18.10 11.69 -10.95
CA GLU A 26 18.60 10.37 -10.49
C GLU A 26 17.91 9.97 -9.18
N PHE A 27 17.25 8.81 -9.10
CA PHE A 27 16.61 8.34 -7.88
C PHE A 27 16.71 6.82 -7.73
N VAL A 28 16.50 6.33 -6.51
CA VAL A 28 16.47 4.91 -6.19
C VAL A 28 15.06 4.52 -5.85
N VAL A 29 14.50 3.55 -6.58
CA VAL A 29 13.23 2.89 -6.23
C VAL A 29 13.55 1.49 -5.74
N GLU A 30 13.13 1.18 -4.52
CA GLU A 30 13.17 -0.19 -4.01
C GLU A 30 11.81 -0.85 -4.25
N THR A 31 11.86 -2.08 -4.76
CA THR A 31 10.69 -2.86 -5.17
C THR A 31 10.31 -3.94 -4.16
N GLN A 32 11.14 -4.19 -3.16
CA GLN A 32 10.83 -5.05 -2.02
C GLN A 32 9.74 -4.46 -1.12
N ASP A 33 8.95 -5.33 -0.49
CA ASP A 33 7.83 -4.93 0.35
C ASP A 33 8.23 -4.36 1.71
N THR A 34 9.42 -4.70 2.21
CA THR A 34 9.85 -4.42 3.59
C THR A 34 10.57 -3.08 3.68
N SER A 35 10.11 -2.14 4.50
CA SER A 35 10.87 -0.89 4.79
C SER A 35 12.02 -1.18 5.76
N PHE A 36 13.18 -0.55 5.53
CA PHE A 36 14.40 -0.76 6.32
C PHE A 36 14.95 0.52 6.95
N GLN A 37 14.26 1.67 6.81
CA GLN A 37 14.72 2.93 7.38
C GLN A 37 13.75 3.40 8.47
N ASP A 38 14.23 3.51 9.71
CA ASP A 38 13.46 3.98 10.87
C ASP A 38 14.11 5.20 11.54
N LEU A 39 13.33 6.22 11.91
CA LEU A 39 13.76 7.34 12.75
C LEU A 39 13.79 7.00 14.24
N SER A 40 13.05 5.99 14.66
CA SER A 40 12.94 5.60 16.07
C SER A 40 14.19 4.85 16.56
N GLU A 41 14.90 4.21 15.65
CA GLU A 41 16.20 3.60 15.91
C GLU A 41 17.27 4.71 15.92
N ALA A 42 18.03 4.79 17.03
CA ALA A 42 19.34 5.45 17.00
C ALA A 42 20.12 4.80 15.85
N GLY A 43 20.81 5.57 15.01
CA GLY A 43 21.44 5.07 13.79
C GLY A 43 22.54 4.03 14.06
N GLU A 44 22.14 2.79 14.36
CA GLU A 44 22.97 1.66 14.69
C GLU A 44 22.58 0.47 13.79
N SER A 45 23.35 0.35 12.71
CA SER A 45 23.79 -0.92 12.12
C SER A 45 22.87 -2.15 12.20
N GLY A 46 22.01 -2.33 11.20
CA GLY A 46 21.47 -3.63 10.80
C GLY A 46 21.05 -3.56 9.33
N ALA A 47 21.50 -4.36 8.37
CA ALA A 47 22.32 -5.56 8.38
C ALA A 47 23.19 -5.61 7.11
N GLY A 48 24.39 -6.18 7.24
CA GLY A 48 25.38 -6.34 6.18
C GLY A 48 26.63 -5.51 6.46
N GLN A 49 27.79 -6.17 6.60
CA GLN A 49 29.07 -5.46 6.57
C GLN A 49 29.08 -4.56 5.32
N PRO A 50 29.25 -3.23 5.45
CA PRO A 50 29.40 -2.40 4.28
C PRO A 50 30.67 -2.86 3.58
N ALA A 51 30.57 -3.18 2.29
CA ALA A 51 31.75 -3.40 1.47
C ALA A 51 32.73 -2.24 1.71
N ALA A 52 33.93 -2.56 2.20
CA ALA A 52 34.90 -1.58 2.63
C ALA A 52 35.16 -0.57 1.49
N GLY A 53 34.86 0.71 1.75
CA GLY A 53 35.18 1.81 0.83
C GLY A 53 34.01 2.46 0.06
N GLY A 54 32.75 2.06 0.28
CA GLY A 54 31.60 2.73 -0.31
C GLY A 54 30.96 3.81 0.58
N ALA A 55 30.25 4.79 -0.01
CA ALA A 55 29.38 5.75 0.70
C ALA A 55 28.25 5.10 1.55
N TRP A 56 28.18 3.77 1.52
CA TRP A 56 27.22 2.89 2.18
C TRP A 56 27.65 2.45 3.59
N SER A 57 28.83 2.88 4.08
CA SER A 57 29.41 2.41 5.34
C SER A 57 29.12 3.24 6.58
N ASN A 58 28.48 4.40 6.43
CA ASN A 58 28.21 5.29 7.56
C ASN A 58 26.71 5.23 7.95
N PRO A 59 26.38 4.76 9.17
CA PRO A 59 25.00 4.56 9.64
C PRO A 59 24.22 5.87 9.86
N HIS A 60 24.87 7.03 9.69
CA HIS A 60 24.20 8.33 9.68
C HIS A 60 23.68 8.77 8.30
N TYR A 61 24.05 8.09 7.20
CA TYR A 61 23.50 8.42 5.88
C TYR A 61 22.20 7.66 5.63
N ARG A 62 21.10 8.28 6.05
CA ARG A 62 19.75 7.93 5.59
C ARG A 62 19.65 8.33 4.11
N LEU A 63 19.37 7.38 3.23
CA LEU A 63 19.31 7.62 1.79
C LEU A 63 17.88 7.92 1.36
N PRO A 64 17.68 8.86 0.40
CA PRO A 64 16.38 9.11 -0.18
C PRO A 64 15.98 7.93 -1.10
N VAL A 65 15.35 6.92 -0.51
CA VAL A 65 14.85 5.74 -1.23
C VAL A 65 13.35 5.89 -1.43
N MET A 66 12.88 5.67 -2.64
CA MET A 66 11.47 5.62 -2.98
C MET A 66 10.94 4.20 -2.77
N ARG A 67 9.84 4.06 -2.03
CA ARG A 67 9.17 2.78 -1.76
C ARG A 67 7.68 2.91 -1.82
N HIS A 68 6.98 1.82 -2.10
CA HIS A 68 5.52 1.87 -2.16
C HIS A 68 4.85 2.06 -0.79
N CYS A 69 5.55 1.67 0.27
CA CYS A 69 5.10 1.72 1.64
C CYS A 69 6.24 2.13 2.58
N ARG A 70 5.90 2.80 3.67
CA ARG A 70 6.81 3.09 4.79
C ARG A 70 6.11 2.86 6.12
N ALA A 71 6.88 2.62 7.18
CA ALA A 71 6.39 2.84 8.53
C ALA A 71 6.14 4.35 8.76
N ASP A 72 5.25 4.71 9.67
CA ASP A 72 4.99 6.11 10.06
C ASP A 72 6.23 6.84 10.62
N SER A 73 7.12 6.10 11.29
CA SER A 73 8.45 6.55 11.72
C SER A 73 9.52 6.45 10.63
N GLY A 74 9.20 5.88 9.46
CA GLY A 74 10.15 5.64 8.38
C GLY A 74 10.41 6.85 7.48
N LEU A 75 11.56 6.84 6.81
CA LEU A 75 12.02 7.94 5.95
C LEU A 75 11.82 7.73 4.44
N ASP A 76 11.44 6.52 4.05
CA ASP A 76 11.25 6.21 2.63
C ASP A 76 10.24 7.17 2.00
N ILE A 77 10.54 7.63 0.79
CA ILE A 77 9.65 8.49 0.02
C ILE A 77 8.57 7.58 -0.58
N THR A 78 7.33 7.73 -0.11
CA THR A 78 6.23 6.87 -0.59
C THR A 78 5.90 7.15 -2.05
N VAL A 79 5.82 6.09 -2.85
CA VAL A 79 5.41 6.15 -4.26
C VAL A 79 4.25 5.20 -4.54
N PRO A 80 3.51 5.39 -5.64
CA PRO A 80 2.48 4.45 -6.06
C PRO A 80 3.02 3.03 -6.23
N ILE A 81 2.35 2.05 -5.63
CA ILE A 81 2.68 0.64 -5.83
C ILE A 81 2.44 0.23 -7.28
N PHE A 82 3.25 -0.70 -7.80
CA PHE A 82 3.15 -1.16 -9.18
C PHE A 82 1.77 -1.75 -9.56
N HIS A 83 0.97 -2.19 -8.58
CA HIS A 83 -0.38 -2.71 -8.78
C HIS A 83 -1.35 -1.72 -9.43
N PHE A 84 -1.12 -0.41 -9.32
CA PHE A 84 -1.90 0.59 -10.08
C PHE A 84 -1.75 0.43 -11.60
N TYR A 85 -0.65 -0.17 -12.06
CA TYR A 85 -0.35 -0.38 -13.48
C TYR A 85 -0.61 -1.81 -13.95
N THR A 86 -0.55 -2.80 -13.05
CA THR A 86 -0.69 -4.22 -13.42
C THR A 86 -2.06 -4.82 -13.17
N LEU A 87 -2.87 -4.25 -12.26
CA LEU A 87 -4.20 -4.77 -11.93
C LEU A 87 -5.34 -4.19 -12.77
N ALA A 88 -5.05 -3.37 -13.80
CA ALA A 88 -6.08 -2.63 -14.54
C ALA A 88 -7.05 -1.92 -13.57
N TYR A 89 -6.47 -1.19 -12.60
CA TYR A 89 -7.21 -0.68 -11.44
C TYR A 89 -8.39 0.20 -11.85
N ASP A 90 -8.17 1.08 -12.82
CA ASP A 90 -9.19 2.00 -13.32
C ASP A 90 -10.34 1.22 -13.96
N GLU A 91 -10.04 0.25 -14.83
CA GLU A 91 -11.03 -0.53 -15.57
C GLU A 91 -11.80 -1.50 -14.68
N LEU A 92 -11.09 -2.24 -13.82
CA LEU A 92 -11.71 -3.29 -13.00
C LEU A 92 -12.40 -2.73 -11.76
N PHE A 93 -11.93 -1.62 -11.19
CA PHE A 93 -12.45 -1.12 -9.91
C PHE A 93 -13.09 0.26 -10.02
N LEU A 94 -12.40 1.27 -10.56
CA LEU A 94 -12.94 2.65 -10.53
C LEU A 94 -14.16 2.81 -11.45
N GLN A 95 -14.09 2.30 -12.68
CA GLN A 95 -15.21 2.35 -13.64
C GLN A 95 -16.44 1.60 -13.13
N ASN A 96 -16.24 0.53 -12.34
CA ASN A 96 -17.32 -0.25 -11.75
C ASN A 96 -17.86 0.33 -10.43
N SER A 97 -17.16 1.28 -9.80
CA SER A 97 -17.50 1.83 -8.48
C SER A 97 -18.95 2.33 -8.39
N SER A 98 -19.35 3.19 -9.34
CA SER A 98 -20.71 3.75 -9.37
C SER A 98 -21.77 2.68 -9.66
N ARG A 99 -21.47 1.73 -10.56
CA ARG A 99 -22.36 0.61 -10.88
C ARG A 99 -22.58 -0.27 -9.66
N TRP A 100 -21.51 -0.66 -8.98
CA TRP A 100 -21.55 -1.47 -7.76
C TRP A 100 -22.36 -0.80 -6.65
N ALA A 101 -22.21 0.52 -6.46
CA ALA A 101 -23.01 1.28 -5.52
C ALA A 101 -24.51 1.29 -5.88
N ALA A 102 -24.84 1.48 -7.16
CA ALA A 102 -26.22 1.52 -7.65
C ALA A 102 -26.92 0.15 -7.59
N GLU A 103 -26.22 -0.93 -7.95
CA GLU A 103 -26.77 -2.30 -7.97
C GLU A 103 -26.91 -2.91 -6.55
N ASN A 104 -26.14 -2.37 -5.60
CA ASN A 104 -26.08 -2.83 -4.21
C ASN A 104 -26.35 -1.65 -3.26
N PRO A 105 -27.60 -1.16 -3.18
CA PRO A 105 -27.97 -0.12 -2.23
C PRO A 105 -27.78 -0.64 -0.79
N TRP A 106 -27.56 0.29 0.15
CA TRP A 106 -27.18 -0.01 1.52
C TRP A 106 -28.11 -1.01 2.22
N GLU A 107 -29.41 -0.92 1.96
CA GLU A 107 -30.48 -1.73 2.54
C GLU A 107 -30.38 -3.20 2.07
N ARG A 108 -29.88 -3.43 0.85
CA ARG A 108 -29.69 -4.76 0.26
C ARG A 108 -28.40 -5.43 0.75
N ARG A 109 -27.41 -4.65 1.18
CA ARG A 109 -26.14 -5.18 1.66
C ARG A 109 -26.31 -5.89 3.01
N LEU A 110 -25.58 -6.99 3.18
CA LEU A 110 -25.50 -7.72 4.44
C LEU A 110 -24.94 -6.81 5.53
N PRO A 111 -25.57 -6.73 6.73
CA PRO A 111 -25.08 -5.93 7.85
C PRO A 111 -23.90 -6.62 8.56
N LYS A 112 -22.88 -6.99 7.78
CA LYS A 112 -21.70 -7.73 8.23
C LYS A 112 -20.43 -7.03 7.76
N ALA A 113 -19.37 -7.20 8.55
CA ALA A 113 -18.00 -6.85 8.20
C ALA A 113 -17.31 -8.09 7.63
N PHE A 114 -16.72 -7.95 6.45
CA PHE A 114 -16.07 -9.06 5.75
C PHE A 114 -14.62 -8.73 5.39
N ALA A 115 -13.73 -9.70 5.57
CA ALA A 115 -12.44 -9.73 4.90
C ALA A 115 -12.11 -11.14 4.42
N ALA A 116 -11.22 -11.20 3.44
CA ALA A 116 -10.53 -12.41 3.08
C ALA A 116 -9.07 -12.12 2.75
N GLY A 117 -8.20 -13.07 3.00
CA GLY A 117 -6.79 -12.91 2.69
C GLY A 117 -5.96 -14.13 3.05
N THR A 118 -4.84 -14.25 2.35
CA THR A 118 -3.82 -15.27 2.58
C THR A 118 -2.86 -14.88 3.71
N ALA A 119 -2.18 -15.89 4.25
CA ALA A 119 -1.12 -15.71 5.23
C ALA A 119 0.10 -15.02 4.60
N TYR A 120 0.58 -13.97 5.27
CA TYR A 120 1.84 -13.32 4.97
C TYR A 120 2.52 -12.96 6.29
N HIS A 121 3.83 -13.15 6.36
CA HIS A 121 4.63 -12.62 7.46
C HIS A 121 4.68 -11.09 7.31
N ARG A 122 4.01 -10.40 8.23
CA ARG A 122 4.08 -8.95 8.32
C ARG A 122 5.47 -8.55 8.77
N HIS A 123 6.12 -7.70 8.00
CA HIS A 123 7.35 -7.08 8.43
C HIS A 123 7.06 -6.22 9.67
N GLN A 124 7.73 -6.50 10.77
CA GLN A 124 7.58 -5.76 12.03
C GLN A 124 8.96 -5.42 12.58
N GLY A 125 9.89 -5.10 11.68
CA GLY A 125 11.22 -4.62 12.03
C GLY A 125 11.20 -3.25 12.72
N VAL A 126 10.10 -2.50 12.56
CA VAL A 126 9.91 -1.17 13.12
C VAL A 126 8.92 -1.23 14.29
N PRO A 127 9.23 -0.68 15.48
CA PRO A 127 8.31 -0.70 16.63
C PRO A 127 6.92 -0.14 16.30
N ALA A 128 6.88 0.92 15.49
CA ALA A 128 5.64 1.59 15.13
C ALA A 128 4.71 0.77 14.21
N THR A 129 5.20 -0.33 13.61
CA THR A 129 4.37 -1.29 12.85
C THR A 129 3.97 -2.53 13.65
N THR A 130 4.47 -2.65 14.89
CA THR A 130 4.09 -3.74 15.81
C THR A 130 2.78 -3.38 16.51
N ARG A 131 1.85 -4.33 16.59
CA ARG A 131 0.56 -4.14 17.27
C ARG A 131 0.33 -5.18 18.35
N ALA A 132 -0.19 -4.72 19.47
CA ALA A 132 -0.54 -5.60 20.57
C ALA A 132 -1.78 -6.44 20.21
N TRP A 133 -1.76 -7.65 20.75
CA TRP A 133 -2.86 -8.61 20.69
C TRP A 133 -3.55 -8.69 22.05
N ASP A 134 -4.82 -9.09 22.02
CA ASP A 134 -5.48 -9.62 23.19
C ASP A 134 -5.75 -11.12 23.00
N GLY A 135 -6.37 -11.76 24.00
CA GLY A 135 -6.71 -13.17 23.89
C GLY A 135 -5.49 -14.09 23.92
N LYS A 136 -5.50 -15.14 23.10
CA LYS A 136 -4.45 -16.17 23.05
C LYS A 136 -3.05 -15.59 22.84
N HIS A 137 -2.92 -14.54 22.03
CA HIS A 137 -1.64 -13.92 21.68
C HIS A 137 -1.30 -12.69 22.55
N ALA A 138 -1.98 -12.48 23.68
CA ALA A 138 -1.72 -11.36 24.56
C ALA A 138 -0.24 -11.29 24.99
N GLY A 139 0.43 -10.19 24.67
CA GLY A 139 1.85 -9.99 24.95
C GLY A 139 2.82 -10.62 23.94
N GLU A 140 2.33 -11.31 22.91
CA GLU A 140 3.14 -11.93 21.88
C GLU A 140 3.31 -11.04 20.65
N LYS A 141 4.46 -11.19 19.98
CA LYS A 141 4.69 -10.63 18.64
C LYS A 141 4.28 -11.65 17.59
N VAL A 142 3.19 -11.37 16.89
CA VAL A 142 2.62 -12.27 15.87
C VAL A 142 3.06 -11.83 14.48
N GLU A 143 3.76 -12.68 13.73
CA GLU A 143 4.20 -12.37 12.37
C GLU A 143 3.11 -12.55 11.32
N ASN A 144 2.36 -13.66 11.36
CA ASN A 144 1.31 -13.98 10.40
C ASN A 144 -0.03 -13.30 10.75
N VAL A 145 -0.01 -11.97 10.84
CA VAL A 145 -1.11 -11.17 11.42
C VAL A 145 -2.48 -11.46 10.80
N ARG A 146 -2.56 -11.63 9.47
CA ARG A 146 -3.83 -11.94 8.79
C ARG A 146 -4.38 -13.32 9.11
N LEU A 147 -3.51 -14.32 9.22
CA LEU A 147 -3.91 -15.68 9.55
C LEU A 147 -4.38 -15.76 11.00
N GLU A 148 -3.61 -15.18 11.92
CA GLU A 148 -3.99 -15.17 13.33
C GLU A 148 -5.21 -14.30 13.59
N PHE A 149 -5.43 -13.21 12.82
CA PHE A 149 -6.68 -12.46 12.93
C PHE A 149 -7.87 -13.28 12.42
N SER A 150 -7.70 -14.05 11.35
CA SER A 150 -8.72 -15.01 10.91
C SER A 150 -9.07 -15.99 12.03
N ALA A 151 -8.06 -16.63 12.63
CA ALA A 151 -8.23 -17.57 13.74
C ALA A 151 -8.87 -16.91 14.97
N TYR A 152 -8.47 -15.67 15.29
CA TYR A 152 -9.06 -14.86 16.36
C TYR A 152 -10.54 -14.61 16.11
N THR A 153 -10.93 -14.23 14.88
CA THR A 153 -12.35 -14.00 14.55
C THR A 153 -13.20 -15.24 14.73
N GLU A 154 -12.66 -16.41 14.37
CA GLU A 154 -13.34 -17.70 14.43
C GLU A 154 -13.42 -18.31 15.83
N SER A 155 -12.34 -18.23 16.61
CA SER A 155 -12.24 -18.96 17.88
C SER A 155 -12.49 -18.09 19.12
N GLU A 156 -12.09 -16.81 19.09
CA GLU A 156 -12.12 -15.93 20.27
C GLU A 156 -13.25 -14.91 20.17
N LEU A 157 -13.33 -14.16 19.06
CA LEU A 157 -14.35 -13.12 18.87
C LEU A 157 -15.74 -13.73 18.63
N ARG A 158 -15.84 -14.75 17.76
CA ARG A 158 -17.06 -15.52 17.45
C ARG A 158 -18.30 -14.66 17.16
N HIS A 159 -18.11 -13.52 16.51
CA HIS A 159 -19.20 -12.59 16.24
C HIS A 159 -19.86 -12.90 14.87
N PRO A 160 -21.18 -13.19 14.80
CA PRO A 160 -21.84 -13.66 13.57
C PRO A 160 -21.89 -12.61 12.44
N GLY A 161 -21.64 -11.35 12.79
CA GLY A 161 -21.55 -10.21 11.87
C GLY A 161 -20.13 -9.83 11.45
N ILE A 162 -19.08 -10.47 11.96
CA ILE A 162 -17.69 -10.17 11.61
C ILE A 162 -17.05 -11.45 11.06
N LEU A 163 -16.75 -11.44 9.77
CA LEU A 163 -16.37 -12.62 9.01
C LEU A 163 -14.98 -12.43 8.42
N TYR A 164 -14.13 -13.43 8.57
CA TYR A 164 -12.85 -13.52 7.89
C TYR A 164 -12.73 -14.86 7.17
N SER A 165 -12.39 -14.84 5.87
CA SER A 165 -12.08 -16.04 5.11
C SER A 165 -10.57 -16.18 4.88
N GLY A 166 -9.99 -17.33 5.26
CA GLY A 166 -8.56 -17.63 5.13
C GLY A 166 -8.04 -17.86 3.70
N GLY A 167 -8.82 -17.49 2.67
CA GLY A 167 -8.52 -17.76 1.27
C GLY A 167 -8.77 -16.58 0.33
N HIS A 168 -8.76 -16.87 -0.97
CA HIS A 168 -9.10 -15.89 -1.99
C HIS A 168 -10.61 -15.81 -2.18
N THR A 169 -11.17 -14.61 -1.99
CA THR A 169 -12.54 -14.27 -2.41
C THR A 169 -12.45 -13.09 -3.37
N PRO A 170 -13.03 -13.17 -4.58
CA PRO A 170 -13.02 -12.07 -5.55
C PRO A 170 -13.55 -10.78 -4.93
N ILE A 171 -12.83 -9.66 -5.10
CA ILE A 171 -13.21 -8.37 -4.48
C ILE A 171 -14.60 -7.89 -4.92
N ALA A 172 -15.02 -8.21 -6.14
CA ALA A 172 -16.35 -7.88 -6.63
C ALA A 172 -17.48 -8.51 -5.77
N GLU A 173 -17.24 -9.63 -5.10
CA GLU A 173 -18.22 -10.25 -4.20
C GLU A 173 -18.33 -9.51 -2.86
N TRP A 174 -17.32 -8.71 -2.50
CA TRP A 174 -17.28 -8.01 -1.21
C TRP A 174 -18.24 -6.81 -1.19
N VAL A 175 -18.72 -6.36 -2.36
CA VAL A 175 -19.74 -5.29 -2.49
C VAL A 175 -21.04 -5.62 -1.74
N ASN A 176 -21.32 -6.92 -1.55
CA ASN A 176 -22.52 -7.40 -0.86
C ASN A 176 -22.53 -7.09 0.65
N TYR A 177 -21.40 -6.66 1.22
CA TYR A 177 -21.25 -6.37 2.64
C TYR A 177 -21.28 -4.88 2.91
N ARG A 178 -21.99 -4.44 3.96
CA ARG A 178 -21.98 -3.04 4.40
C ARG A 178 -20.59 -2.59 4.84
N MET A 179 -19.81 -3.51 5.39
CA MET A 179 -18.47 -3.25 5.91
C MET A 179 -17.46 -4.21 5.29
N VAL A 180 -16.29 -3.68 4.92
CA VAL A 180 -15.16 -4.48 4.47
C VAL A 180 -13.94 -4.15 5.32
N MET A 181 -13.23 -5.17 5.80
CA MET A 181 -12.06 -4.96 6.67
C MET A 181 -10.78 -4.95 5.83
N HIS A 182 -9.96 -3.94 6.08
CA HIS A 182 -8.64 -3.80 5.52
C HIS A 182 -7.59 -4.02 6.60
N MET A 183 -6.67 -4.95 6.32
CA MET A 183 -5.46 -5.18 7.10
C MET A 183 -4.27 -5.19 6.18
N ASP A 184 -3.13 -4.71 6.65
CA ASP A 184 -1.88 -4.77 5.87
C ASP A 184 -1.30 -6.19 5.81
N GLY A 185 -0.48 -6.44 4.79
CA GLY A 185 0.15 -7.73 4.52
C GLY A 185 1.57 -7.75 5.07
N ILE A 186 2.55 -8.03 4.20
CA ILE A 186 3.99 -7.83 4.49
C ILE A 186 4.22 -6.37 4.90
N SER A 187 3.68 -5.44 4.11
CA SER A 187 3.53 -4.01 4.39
C SER A 187 2.20 -3.51 3.79
N CYS A 188 2.13 -2.28 3.29
CA CYS A 188 0.91 -1.66 2.75
C CYS A 188 0.24 -2.56 1.72
N SER A 189 -1.03 -2.90 1.92
CA SER A 189 -1.73 -3.76 0.97
C SER A 189 -2.30 -2.97 -0.23
N SER A 190 -2.04 -3.47 -1.44
CA SER A 190 -2.72 -3.02 -2.67
C SER A 190 -4.24 -3.23 -2.66
N ARG A 191 -4.78 -3.87 -1.62
CA ARG A 191 -6.21 -4.08 -1.43
C ARG A 191 -6.94 -2.81 -0.97
N LEU A 192 -6.31 -1.92 -0.19
CA LEU A 192 -7.01 -0.72 0.32
C LEU A 192 -7.61 0.14 -0.82
N PRO A 193 -6.87 0.49 -1.89
CA PRO A 193 -7.44 1.18 -3.04
C PRO A 193 -8.65 0.47 -3.65
N GLN A 194 -8.63 -0.86 -3.70
CA GLN A 194 -9.74 -1.65 -4.27
C GLN A 194 -10.97 -1.62 -3.37
N LEU A 195 -10.80 -1.70 -2.05
CA LEU A 195 -11.93 -1.69 -1.12
C LEU A 195 -12.65 -0.36 -1.06
N LEU A 196 -11.91 0.75 -1.21
CA LEU A 196 -12.49 2.09 -1.25
C LEU A 196 -13.49 2.25 -2.41
N THR A 197 -13.36 1.52 -3.51
CA THR A 197 -14.26 1.65 -4.67
C THR A 197 -15.62 0.98 -4.50
N LEU A 198 -15.77 0.09 -3.52
CA LEU A 198 -16.96 -0.77 -3.36
C LEU A 198 -18.22 -0.04 -2.87
N GLY A 199 -18.07 1.18 -2.35
CA GLY A 199 -19.15 1.87 -1.65
C GLY A 199 -19.58 1.17 -0.35
N SER A 200 -18.74 0.28 0.18
CA SER A 200 -18.86 -0.27 1.54
C SER A 200 -18.11 0.63 2.51
N VAL A 201 -18.46 0.58 3.80
CA VAL A 201 -17.61 1.18 4.83
C VAL A 201 -16.33 0.36 4.95
N VAL A 202 -15.18 0.98 4.68
CA VAL A 202 -13.89 0.36 4.94
C VAL A 202 -13.58 0.47 6.42
N LEU A 203 -13.51 -0.66 7.13
CA LEU A 203 -12.91 -0.75 8.45
C LEU A 203 -11.41 -0.94 8.24
N ARG A 204 -10.56 0.00 8.66
CA ARG A 204 -9.12 -0.05 8.39
C ARG A 204 -8.31 -0.25 9.66
N GLU A 205 -7.44 -1.25 9.63
CA GLU A 205 -6.43 -1.46 10.65
C GLU A 205 -5.49 -0.24 10.76
N VAL A 206 -5.20 0.19 11.99
CA VAL A 206 -4.16 1.19 12.28
C VAL A 206 -2.80 0.50 12.37
N SER A 207 -2.29 -0.03 11.27
CA SER A 207 -1.09 -0.87 11.24
C SER A 207 0.24 -0.14 11.51
N GLY A 208 0.28 1.19 11.35
CA GLY A 208 1.52 1.98 11.34
C GLY A 208 2.17 2.08 9.96
N TYR A 209 1.64 1.39 8.97
CA TYR A 209 2.07 1.51 7.58
C TYR A 209 1.37 2.67 6.86
N GLN A 210 2.12 3.34 5.99
CA GLN A 210 1.65 4.46 5.19
C GLN A 210 2.03 4.31 3.71
N ALA A 211 1.03 4.41 2.84
CA ALA A 211 1.15 4.54 1.40
C ALA A 211 1.14 6.02 0.97
N PHE A 212 1.41 6.30 -0.30
CA PHE A 212 1.56 7.66 -0.82
C PHE A 212 0.30 8.55 -0.65
N PHE A 213 -0.89 7.95 -0.66
CA PHE A 213 -2.16 8.67 -0.54
C PHE A 213 -2.64 8.84 0.91
N ASP A 214 -1.97 8.23 1.90
CA ASP A 214 -2.49 8.16 3.27
C ASP A 214 -2.57 9.52 3.97
N LYS A 215 -1.75 10.50 3.56
CA LYS A 215 -1.84 11.87 4.07
C LYS A 215 -3.17 12.56 3.75
N LEU A 216 -3.87 12.10 2.71
CA LEU A 216 -5.17 12.63 2.31
C LEU A 216 -6.33 11.78 2.85
N LEU A 217 -6.06 10.56 3.30
CA LEU A 217 -7.08 9.65 3.83
C LEU A 217 -7.39 9.99 5.30
N GLN A 218 -8.66 10.18 5.64
CA GLN A 218 -9.08 10.72 6.94
C GLN A 218 -10.02 9.75 7.66
N LYS A 219 -9.76 9.55 8.96
CA LYS A 219 -10.58 8.74 9.87
C LYS A 219 -11.97 9.34 10.00
N PHE A 220 -13.01 8.50 9.95
CA PHE A 220 -14.43 8.87 10.00
C PHE A 220 -14.90 9.82 8.88
N VAL A 221 -14.06 10.05 7.87
CA VAL A 221 -14.45 10.70 6.61
C VAL A 221 -14.39 9.68 5.48
N HIS A 222 -13.26 9.00 5.31
CA HIS A 222 -13.07 8.04 4.21
C HIS A 222 -13.13 6.57 4.67
N TYR A 223 -12.92 6.31 5.97
CA TYR A 223 -12.90 4.96 6.54
C TYR A 223 -13.13 5.00 8.07
N VAL A 224 -13.41 3.85 8.70
CA VAL A 224 -13.50 3.71 10.16
C VAL A 224 -12.26 2.96 10.67
N PRO A 225 -11.44 3.54 11.57
CA PRO A 225 -10.25 2.88 12.09
C PRO A 225 -10.61 1.74 13.07
N PHE A 226 -9.80 0.68 13.11
CA PHE A 226 -9.78 -0.32 14.18
C PHE A 226 -8.35 -0.79 14.46
N TRP A 227 -8.14 -1.46 15.59
CA TRP A 227 -6.86 -2.04 16.01
C TRP A 227 -5.74 -1.00 16.16
N ALA A 228 -6.06 0.12 16.80
CA ALA A 228 -5.06 1.05 17.32
C ALA A 228 -4.34 0.46 18.53
N HIS A 229 -5.05 -0.28 19.39
CA HIS A 229 -4.45 -0.93 20.57
C HIS A 229 -4.60 -2.45 20.54
N ARG A 230 -5.75 -2.98 20.12
CA ARG A 230 -6.03 -4.43 20.13
C ARG A 230 -7.03 -4.87 19.06
N PRO A 231 -6.96 -6.13 18.58
CA PRO A 231 -7.81 -6.60 17.47
C PRO A 231 -9.30 -6.55 17.79
N ARG A 232 -9.70 -6.70 19.05
CA ARG A 232 -11.11 -6.60 19.52
C ARG A 232 -11.81 -5.30 19.16
N GLU A 233 -11.06 -4.21 18.90
CA GLU A 233 -11.63 -2.94 18.46
C GLU A 233 -12.42 -3.04 17.15
N VAL A 234 -12.24 -4.12 16.37
CA VAL A 234 -13.12 -4.44 15.23
C VAL A 234 -14.60 -4.51 15.64
N LEU A 235 -14.90 -5.00 16.86
CA LEU A 235 -16.27 -5.03 17.38
C LEU A 235 -16.81 -3.62 17.63
N TRP A 236 -15.98 -2.73 18.15
CA TRP A 236 -16.35 -1.32 18.33
C TRP A 236 -16.63 -0.65 16.98
N ALA A 237 -15.75 -0.84 15.99
CA ALA A 237 -15.92 -0.27 14.65
C ALA A 237 -17.18 -0.81 13.97
N TYR A 238 -17.44 -2.12 14.08
CA TYR A 238 -18.67 -2.76 13.61
C TYR A 238 -19.93 -2.17 14.26
N ASN A 239 -19.92 -2.00 15.58
CA ASN A 239 -21.06 -1.42 16.31
C ASN A 239 -21.28 0.04 15.93
N TRP A 240 -20.21 0.84 15.79
CA TRP A 240 -20.31 2.23 15.37
C TRP A 240 -21.01 2.36 14.02
N VAL A 241 -20.65 1.54 13.03
CA VAL A 241 -21.29 1.56 11.71
C VAL A 241 -22.78 1.25 11.80
N ASN A 242 -23.16 0.23 12.57
CA ASN A 242 -24.56 -0.18 12.69
C ASN A 242 -25.40 0.82 13.50
N SER A 243 -24.82 1.49 14.48
CA SER A 243 -25.50 2.51 15.30
C SER A 243 -25.57 3.89 14.64
N ASN A 244 -24.79 4.15 13.58
CA ASN A 244 -24.69 5.47 12.94
C ASN A 244 -24.91 5.37 11.43
N THR A 245 -26.05 4.82 11.01
CA THR A 245 -26.29 4.43 9.61
C THR A 245 -26.05 5.57 8.61
N GLU A 246 -26.59 6.76 8.84
CA GLU A 246 -26.39 7.90 7.92
C GLU A 246 -24.92 8.33 7.83
N ALA A 247 -24.23 8.40 8.96
CA ALA A 247 -22.81 8.75 8.99
C ALA A 247 -21.96 7.67 8.31
N ALA A 248 -22.29 6.40 8.51
CA ALA A 248 -21.64 5.28 7.85
C ALA A 248 -21.81 5.32 6.33
N GLN A 249 -23.01 5.62 5.83
CA GLN A 249 -23.24 5.80 4.40
C GLN A 249 -22.43 6.98 3.82
N ARG A 250 -22.34 8.11 4.56
CA ARG A 250 -21.48 9.23 4.16
C ARG A 250 -20.00 8.83 4.11
N VAL A 251 -19.52 8.05 5.08
CA VAL A 251 -18.14 7.54 5.09
C VAL A 251 -17.87 6.65 3.87
N ALA A 252 -18.78 5.71 3.58
CA ALA A 252 -18.65 4.82 2.43
C ALA A 252 -18.65 5.59 1.10
N ALA A 253 -19.54 6.57 0.95
CA ALA A 253 -19.62 7.41 -0.25
C ALA A 253 -18.36 8.27 -0.43
N ALA A 254 -17.85 8.87 0.65
CA ALA A 254 -16.65 9.68 0.63
C ALA A 254 -15.38 8.84 0.37
N GLY A 255 -15.28 7.62 0.90
CA GLY A 255 -14.21 6.68 0.56
C GLY A 255 -14.18 6.31 -0.93
N ALA A 256 -15.35 6.08 -1.53
CA ALA A 256 -15.47 5.81 -2.96
C ALA A 256 -15.17 7.04 -3.82
N ALA A 257 -15.58 8.23 -3.38
CA ALA A 257 -15.23 9.49 -4.03
C ALA A 257 -13.71 9.73 -4.00
N PHE A 258 -13.07 9.50 -2.83
CA PHE A 258 -11.63 9.59 -2.67
C PHE A 258 -10.88 8.72 -3.67
N ALA A 259 -11.30 7.45 -3.83
CA ALA A 259 -10.67 6.55 -4.80
C ALA A 259 -10.78 7.07 -6.24
N ARG A 260 -11.96 7.55 -6.64
CA ARG A 260 -12.18 8.12 -7.98
C ARG A 260 -11.37 9.38 -8.22
N GLU A 261 -11.21 10.23 -7.22
CA GLU A 261 -10.53 11.52 -7.34
C GLU A 261 -9.00 11.39 -7.27
N TYR A 262 -8.48 10.63 -6.31
CA TYR A 262 -7.06 10.63 -5.96
C TYR A 262 -6.30 9.36 -6.34
N LEU A 263 -7.00 8.26 -6.69
CA LEU A 263 -6.36 6.96 -6.96
C LEU A 263 -6.48 6.49 -8.42
N ASN A 264 -7.09 7.29 -9.30
CA ASN A 264 -7.12 7.01 -10.74
C ASN A 264 -5.73 7.17 -11.39
N ARG A 265 -5.56 6.60 -12.59
CA ARG A 265 -4.29 6.62 -13.31
C ARG A 265 -3.74 8.03 -13.54
N GLN A 266 -4.59 9.01 -13.85
CA GLN A 266 -4.15 10.40 -14.05
C GLN A 266 -3.62 11.01 -12.75
N ALA A 267 -4.30 10.80 -11.63
CA ALA A 267 -3.86 11.28 -10.31
C ALA A 267 -2.55 10.61 -9.87
N VAL A 268 -2.43 9.29 -10.08
CA VAL A 268 -1.20 8.52 -9.81
C VAL A 268 -0.02 9.02 -10.65
N GLU A 269 -0.22 9.27 -11.94
CA GLU A 269 0.83 9.81 -12.81
C GLU A 269 1.16 11.28 -12.49
N CYS A 270 0.18 12.08 -12.07
CA CYS A 270 0.39 13.45 -11.59
C CYS A 270 1.25 13.47 -10.31
N TYR A 271 0.98 12.56 -9.36
CA TYR A 271 1.80 12.41 -8.16
C TYR A 271 3.27 12.14 -8.52
N TRP A 272 3.53 11.22 -9.45
CA TRP A 272 4.88 10.95 -9.93
C TRP A 272 5.54 12.17 -10.58
N LEU A 273 4.84 12.87 -11.47
CA LEU A 273 5.37 14.07 -12.12
C LEU A 273 5.79 15.11 -11.08
N LEU A 274 4.90 15.44 -10.15
CA LEU A 274 5.16 16.42 -9.09
C LEU A 274 6.29 15.98 -8.18
N LEU A 275 6.31 14.70 -7.79
CA LEU A 275 7.39 14.13 -6.98
C LEU A 275 8.75 14.30 -7.66
N LEU A 276 8.88 13.89 -8.93
CA LEU A 276 10.14 13.95 -9.65
C LEU A 276 10.58 15.39 -9.90
N GLN A 277 9.65 16.31 -10.17
CA GLN A 277 9.95 17.74 -10.28
C GLN A 277 10.47 18.34 -8.98
N GLN A 278 9.85 18.03 -7.84
CA GLN A 278 10.35 18.52 -6.54
C GLN A 278 11.67 17.85 -6.16
N TYR A 279 11.79 16.55 -6.41
CA TYR A 279 12.99 15.79 -6.06
C TYR A 279 14.21 16.24 -6.86
N ALA A 280 14.07 16.53 -8.16
CA ALA A 280 15.14 17.05 -9.00
C ALA A 280 15.73 18.36 -8.46
N ARG A 281 14.89 19.26 -7.92
CA ARG A 281 15.33 20.54 -7.32
C ARG A 281 16.21 20.36 -6.08
N LEU A 282 16.16 19.19 -5.44
CA LEU A 282 16.98 18.87 -4.27
C LEU A 282 18.36 18.31 -4.65
N GLN A 283 18.57 17.92 -5.91
CA GLN A 283 19.83 17.34 -6.35
C GLN A 283 20.90 18.43 -6.51
N ARG A 284 22.04 18.22 -5.85
CA ARG A 284 23.21 19.13 -5.88
C ARG A 284 24.28 18.69 -6.88
N PHE A 285 23.89 17.85 -7.84
CA PHE A 285 24.74 17.30 -8.88
C PHE A 285 23.96 17.23 -10.20
N ALA A 286 24.68 17.13 -11.32
CA ALA A 286 24.06 16.91 -12.63
C ALA A 286 23.73 15.42 -12.82
N PRO A 287 22.44 15.04 -12.96
CA PRO A 287 22.04 13.66 -13.19
C PRO A 287 22.68 13.06 -14.45
N GLY A 288 23.03 11.77 -14.39
CA GLY A 288 23.74 11.05 -15.45
C GLY A 288 25.25 11.32 -15.47
N GLN A 289 25.78 12.24 -14.67
CA GLN A 289 27.20 12.60 -14.67
C GLN A 289 27.88 12.22 -13.35
N ARG A 290 28.88 11.32 -13.42
CA ARG A 290 29.74 10.97 -12.27
C ARG A 290 31.20 11.19 -12.58
N LYS A 291 31.90 11.92 -11.70
CA LYS A 291 33.35 12.13 -11.82
C LYS A 291 34.07 10.80 -11.57
N GLY A 292 34.89 10.36 -12.52
CA GLY A 292 35.82 9.22 -12.35
C GLY A 292 35.21 7.83 -12.49
N GLN A 293 33.91 7.69 -12.77
CA GLN A 293 33.27 6.41 -13.08
C GLN A 293 32.23 6.59 -14.20
N PRO A 294 32.38 5.94 -15.37
CA PRO A 294 31.36 5.98 -16.40
C PRO A 294 30.11 5.23 -15.93
N LEU A 295 28.94 5.89 -16.01
CA LEU A 295 27.66 5.23 -15.82
C LEU A 295 27.23 4.58 -17.14
N GLN A 296 26.83 3.31 -17.09
CA GLN A 296 26.15 2.67 -18.20
C GLN A 296 24.65 2.97 -18.09
N LEU A 297 24.18 3.97 -18.85
CA LEU A 297 22.77 4.31 -18.95
C LEU A 297 22.13 3.45 -20.04
N VAL A 298 21.11 2.67 -19.69
CA VAL A 298 20.34 1.86 -20.64
C VAL A 298 18.96 2.49 -20.79
N PRO A 299 18.54 2.89 -22.01
CA PRO A 299 17.18 3.38 -22.23
C PRO A 299 16.16 2.35 -21.76
N ILE A 300 15.08 2.82 -21.12
CA ILE A 300 14.12 1.93 -20.44
C ILE A 300 13.45 0.93 -21.40
N ASP A 301 13.16 1.34 -22.63
CA ASP A 301 12.64 0.46 -23.68
C ASP A 301 13.63 -0.64 -24.06
N THR A 302 14.92 -0.29 -24.13
CA THR A 302 15.99 -1.26 -24.40
C THR A 302 16.12 -2.25 -23.24
N TRP A 303 16.12 -1.76 -22.00
CA TRP A 303 16.19 -2.62 -20.82
C TRP A 303 15.00 -3.59 -20.74
N LEU A 304 13.77 -3.09 -20.91
CA LEU A 304 12.57 -3.92 -20.93
C LEU A 304 12.62 -4.99 -22.02
N ALA A 305 13.05 -4.64 -23.23
CA ALA A 305 13.21 -5.60 -24.33
C ALA A 305 14.26 -6.68 -24.02
N GLN A 306 15.34 -6.32 -23.32
CA GLN A 306 16.36 -7.28 -22.87
C GLN A 306 15.78 -8.26 -21.84
N GLN A 307 14.96 -7.79 -20.89
CA GLN A 307 14.33 -8.67 -19.91
C GLN A 307 13.38 -9.67 -20.57
N VAL A 308 12.55 -9.23 -21.53
CA VAL A 308 11.62 -10.12 -22.26
C VAL A 308 12.37 -11.21 -23.03
N ARG A 309 13.52 -10.86 -23.65
CA ARG A 309 14.36 -11.84 -24.35
C ARG A 309 15.02 -12.84 -23.39
N ALA A 310 15.47 -12.38 -22.22
CA ALA A 310 16.06 -13.24 -21.20
C ALA A 310 15.06 -14.26 -20.62
N GLU A 311 13.77 -13.92 -20.60
CA GLU A 311 12.69 -14.84 -20.20
C GLU A 311 12.31 -15.86 -21.29
N ARG A 312 12.80 -15.70 -22.54
CA ARG A 312 12.59 -16.61 -23.67
C ARG A 312 13.91 -16.99 -24.35
N PRO A 313 14.81 -17.74 -23.68
CA PRO A 313 16.01 -18.21 -24.34
C PRO A 313 15.65 -19.30 -25.36
N GLY A 314 15.67 -18.98 -26.67
CA GLY A 314 15.63 -19.96 -27.76
C GLY A 314 14.42 -19.97 -28.70
N SER A 315 13.75 -18.85 -28.95
CA SER A 315 12.83 -18.73 -30.12
C SER A 315 13.55 -18.19 -31.34
#